data_AF-A0A485JEY7-F1
#
_entry.id   AF-A0A485JEY7-F1
#
_cell.length_a   1.000
_cell.length_b   1.000
_cell.length_c   1.000
_cell.angle_alpha   90.00
_cell.angle_beta   90.00
_cell.angle_gamma   90.00
#
_symmetry.space_group_name_H-M   'P 1'
#
loop_
_entity.id
_entity.type
_entity.pdbx_description
1 polymer ?
#
loop_
_entity_poly.entity_id
_entity_poly.type
_entity_poly.pdbx_seq_one_letter_code
_entity_poly.pdbx_strand_id
1 'polypeptide(L)' 'MRALLNLLRTKVRETETIAAQVFITRSFEVLRPDILQALNRLSSTVYVMMILSVTKQPLTVKQIQQRLGETQ' A
#
# COMPACT_ATOMS: atom_id res chain seq x y z
N MET A 1 -16.67 -0.26 -8.98
CA MET A 1 -15.38 -0.92 -8.68
C MET A 1 -14.31 0.04 -8.16
N ARG A 2 -13.98 1.15 -8.85
CA ARG A 2 -12.93 2.12 -8.43
C ARG A 2 -13.14 2.75 -7.04
N ALA A 3 -14.39 3.07 -6.69
CA ALA A 3 -14.72 3.66 -5.38
C ALA A 3 -14.47 2.70 -4.20
N LEU A 4 -14.72 1.40 -4.39
CA LEU A 4 -14.54 0.39 -3.34
C LEU A 4 -13.05 0.14 -3.04
N LEU A 5 -12.20 0.11 -4.07
CA LEU A 5 -10.75 -0.03 -3.90
C LEU A 5 -10.13 1.19 -3.22
N ASN A 6 -10.63 2.39 -3.54
CA ASN A 6 -10.23 3.61 -2.84
C ASN A 6 -10.69 3.62 -1.38
N LEU A 7 -11.92 3.20 -1.10
CA LEU A 7 -12.43 3.09 0.27
C LEU A 7 -11.59 2.08 1.08
N LEU A 8 -11.26 0.93 0.49
CA LEU A 8 -10.40 -0.07 1.12
C LEU A 8 -9.01 0.50 1.42
N ARG A 9 -8.41 1.23 0.47
CA ARG A 9 -7.11 1.89 0.68
C ARG A 9 -7.17 2.90 1.83
N THR A 10 -8.24 3.69 1.92
CA THR A 10 -8.43 4.64 3.03
C THR A 10 -8.53 3.92 4.37
N LYS A 11 -9.31 2.83 4.45
CA LYS A 11 -9.44 2.03 5.67
C LYS A 11 -8.10 1.42 6.12
N VAL A 12 -7.29 0.92 5.18
CA VAL A 12 -5.95 0.41 5.48
C VAL A 12 -5.04 1.51 6.03
N ARG A 13 -5.13 2.75 5.51
CA ARG A 13 -4.33 3.88 6.00
C ARG A 13 -4.79 4.40 7.35
N GLU A 14 -6.08 4.38 7.63
CA GLU A 14 -6.62 4.62 8.98
C GLU A 14 -6.06 3.58 9.98
N THR A 15 -6.05 2.29 9.61
CA THR A 15 -5.46 1.23 10.44
C THR A 15 -3.96 1.42 10.63
N GLU A 16 -3.21 1.80 9.60
CA GLU A 16 -1.76 2.11 9.72
C GLU A 16 -1.50 3.24 10.71
N THR A 17 -2.35 4.28 10.70
CA THR A 17 -2.22 5.43 11.61
C THR A 17 -2.46 5.00 13.06
N ILE A 18 -3.52 4.21 13.31
CA ILE A 18 -3.83 3.68 14.65
C ILE A 18 -2.74 2.70 15.10
N ALA A 19 -2.28 1.82 14.22
CA ALA A 19 -1.20 0.88 14.50
C ALA A 19 0.10 1.61 14.82
N ALA A 20 0.42 2.70 14.13
CA ALA A 20 1.58 3.54 14.44
C ALA A 20 1.45 4.17 15.83
N GLN A 21 0.27 4.64 16.23
CA GLN A 21 0.04 5.18 17.58
C GLN A 21 0.19 4.13 18.68
N VAL A 22 -0.17 2.86 18.40
CA VAL A 22 -0.10 1.76 19.38
C VAL A 22 1.28 1.12 19.44
N PHE A 23 1.95 0.97 18.28
CA PHE A 23 3.20 0.22 18.16
C PHE A 23 4.44 1.10 18.09
N ILE A 24 4.31 2.43 18.00
CA ILE A 24 5.44 3.37 18.15
C ILE A 24 5.38 3.96 19.55
N THR A 25 6.36 3.60 20.37
CA THR A 25 6.52 4.12 21.72
C THR A 25 6.92 5.59 21.67
N ARG A 26 6.70 6.36 22.76
CA ARG A 26 7.15 7.77 22.86
C ARG A 26 8.67 7.95 22.70
N SER A 27 9.42 6.87 22.88
CA SER A 27 10.87 6.78 22.63
C SER A 27 11.24 6.49 21.17
N PHE A 28 10.27 6.55 20.24
CA PHE A 28 10.42 6.19 18.82
C PHE A 28 10.80 4.73 18.55
N GLU A 29 10.64 3.84 19.54
CA GLU A 29 10.84 2.41 19.35
C GLU A 29 9.60 1.75 18.76
N VAL A 30 9.80 0.98 17.69
CA VAL A 30 8.75 0.25 16.99
C VAL A 30 8.62 -1.16 17.58
N LEU A 31 7.53 -1.41 18.30
CA LEU A 31 7.25 -2.68 18.98
C LEU A 31 6.90 -3.82 18.01
N ARG A 32 6.26 -3.48 16.88
CA ARG A 32 5.82 -4.43 15.83
C ARG A 32 6.09 -3.87 14.44
N PRO A 33 7.37 -3.86 14.02
CA PRO A 33 7.75 -3.35 12.69
C PRO A 33 7.16 -4.21 11.56
N ASP A 34 6.96 -5.50 11.81
CA ASP A 34 6.29 -6.46 10.94
C ASP A 34 4.86 -6.02 10.59
N ILE A 35 4.07 -5.57 11.57
CA ILE A 35 2.69 -5.13 11.37
C ILE A 35 2.64 -3.82 10.56
N LEU A 36 3.46 -2.84 10.94
CA LEU A 36 3.51 -1.56 10.23
C LEU A 36 3.96 -1.74 8.77
N GLN A 37 4.96 -2.60 8.54
CA GLN A 37 5.44 -2.88 7.19
C GLN A 37 4.39 -3.65 6.37
N ALA A 38 3.64 -4.58 6.98
CA ALA A 38 2.55 -5.27 6.32
C ALA A 38 1.42 -4.32 5.88
N LEU A 39 1.01 -3.39 6.75
CA LEU A 39 -0.02 -2.37 6.44
C LEU A 39 0.43 -1.43 5.32
N ASN A 40 1.70 -1.04 5.33
CA ASN A 40 2.29 -0.20 4.29
C ASN A 40 2.35 -0.91 2.92
N ARG A 41 2.69 -2.21 2.91
CA ARG A 41 2.65 -3.04 1.70
C ARG A 41 1.23 -3.27 1.21
N LEU A 42 0.30 -3.56 2.10
CA LEU A 42 -1.09 -3.84 1.77
C LEU A 42 -1.77 -2.66 1.05
N SER A 43 -1.60 -1.45 1.58
CA SER A 43 -2.15 -0.24 0.97
C SER A 43 -1.55 0.05 -0.42
N SER A 44 -0.27 -0.27 -0.63
CA SER A 44 0.39 -0.17 -1.93
C SER A 44 -0.14 -1.21 -2.92
N THR A 45 -0.38 -2.45 -2.48
CA THR A 45 -1.01 -3.50 -3.29
C THR A 45 -2.42 -3.10 -3.73
N VAL A 46 -3.23 -2.53 -2.83
CA VAL A 46 -4.58 -2.04 -3.17
C VAL A 46 -4.52 -0.91 -4.22
N TYR A 47 -3.52 -0.02 -4.12
CA TYR A 47 -3.29 1.02 -5.13
C TYR A 47 -2.90 0.44 -6.50
N VAL A 48 -2.01 -0.56 -6.54
CA VAL A 48 -1.65 -1.25 -7.78
C VAL A 48 -2.86 -1.97 -8.38
N MET A 49 -3.66 -2.67 -7.57
CA MET A 49 -4.91 -3.28 -8.02
C MET A 49 -5.90 -2.26 -8.58
N MET A 50 -5.98 -1.07 -7.98
CA MET A 50 -6.81 0.03 -8.49
C MET A 50 -6.34 0.47 -9.88
N ILE A 51 -5.04 0.67 -10.09
CA ILE A 51 -4.47 1.03 -11.40
C ILE A 51 -4.74 -0.07 -12.42
N LEU A 52 -4.48 -1.33 -12.09
CA LEU A 52 -4.73 -2.47 -12.97
C LEU A 52 -6.22 -2.59 -13.35
N SER A 53 -7.12 -2.28 -12.41
CA SER A 53 -8.58 -2.25 -12.66
C SER A 53 -9.04 -1.08 -13.54
N VAL A 54 -8.17 -0.08 -13.75
CA VAL A 54 -8.43 1.10 -14.58
C VAL A 54 -7.86 0.93 -16.00
N THR A 55 -6.78 0.15 -16.16
CA THR A 55 -6.11 -0.09 -17.43
C THR A 55 -6.88 -1.12 -18.28
N LYS A 56 -7.29 -0.73 -19.51
CA LYS A 56 -8.00 -1.61 -20.46
C LYS A 56 -7.15 -2.78 -21.00
N GLN A 57 -5.82 -2.72 -20.82
CA GLN A 57 -4.89 -3.82 -20.99
C GLN A 57 -4.13 -3.97 -19.67
N PRO A 58 -4.29 -5.08 -18.93
CA PRO A 58 -3.54 -5.28 -17.70
C PRO A 58 -2.06 -5.40 -18.05
N LEU A 59 -1.28 -4.38 -17.69
CA LEU A 59 0.17 -4.42 -17.82
C LEU A 59 0.68 -5.59 -16.97
N THR A 60 1.44 -6.48 -17.60
CA THR A 60 2.01 -7.63 -16.89
C THR A 60 3.04 -7.11 -15.88
N VAL A 61 3.22 -7.79 -14.74
CA VAL A 61 4.16 -7.39 -13.66
C VAL A 61 5.57 -7.07 -14.21
N LYS A 62 6.01 -7.80 -15.25
CA LYS A 62 7.27 -7.55 -15.96
C LYS A 62 7.35 -6.16 -16.61
N GLN A 63 6.26 -5.67 -17.19
CA GLN A 63 6.18 -4.35 -17.83
C GLN A 63 6.15 -3.22 -16.80
N ILE A 64 5.51 -3.45 -15.64
CA ILE A 64 5.50 -2.48 -14.53
C ILE A 64 6.90 -2.33 -13.93
N GLN A 65 7.62 -3.44 -13.72
CA GLN A 65 9.00 -3.41 -13.24
C GLN A 65 9.94 -2.70 -14.23
N GLN A 66 9.77 -2.94 -15.53
CA GLN A 66 10.57 -2.29 -16.56
C GLN A 66 10.36 -0.76 -16.59
N ARG A 67 9.11 -0.30 -16.50
CA ARG A 67 8.77 1.14 -16.49
C ARG A 67 9.20 1.87 -15.22
N LEU A 68 9.20 1.18 -14.07
CA LEU A 68 9.70 1.73 -12.80
C LEU A 68 11.24 1.72 -12.73
N GLY A 69 11.90 0.79 -13.41
CA GLY A 69 13.36 0.71 -13.51
C GLY A 69 13.99 1.71 -14.50
N GLU A 70 13.22 2.24 -15.45
CA GLU A 70 13.67 3.28 -16.41
C GLU A 70 13.68 4.70 -15.80
N THR A 71 13.26 4.86 -14.54
CA THR A 71 13.30 6.15 -13.82
C THR A 71 14.53 6.22 -12.90
N GLN A 72 15.72 5.97 -13.46
CA GLN A 72 17.00 6.32 -12.84
C GLN A 72 17.78 7.27 -13.73
#